data_AF-A0A067PXD1-F1
#
_entry.id   AF-A0A067PXD1-F1
#
_cell.length_a   1.000
_cell.length_b   1.000
_cell.length_c   1.000
_cell.angle_alpha   90.00
_cell.angle_beta   90.00
_cell.angle_gamma   90.00
#
_symmetry.space_group_name_H-M   'P 1'
#
loop_
_entity.id
_entity.type
_entity.pdbx_description
1 polymer ?
#
loop_
_entity_poly.entity_id
_entity_poly.type
_entity_poly.pdbx_seq_one_letter_code
_entity_poly.pdbx_strand_id
1 'polypeptide(L)'
;MPFIVFGKECQKAHWPKHKRQCQAEVSFREAGSQLKEDPRMLVAGLQCDETSGLRLLTQDIEKPVLQVVKDVRKWILIHRNIIDWATCQALQFDIHPEKVDTHHLDIHVSYRPASSPSGPKLKKHEIFTLISSSCRPLPPDYWDPDNDLNQAMIRDRQDTLAVGGVGISQYRVRVEGTVLPGITEGSRIPAIPIERVLVTNWTDIFKEIVEGRRDMGLLIGIWGIKKWLVRSDPKGPKYAVVTLDLSSGELKGDVRSTKDPSFHGSLPTYTPKSR
;
A
#
# COMPACT_ATOMS: atom_id res chain seq x y z
N MET A 1 10.30 5.18 -15.70
CA MET A 1 10.03 6.05 -16.86
C MET A 1 10.09 7.49 -16.37
N PRO A 2 10.69 8.44 -17.10
CA PRO A 2 10.67 9.84 -16.70
C PRO A 2 9.23 10.37 -16.80
N PHE A 3 8.78 11.12 -15.80
CA PHE A 3 7.53 11.87 -15.90
C PHE A 3 7.76 13.02 -16.88
N ILE A 4 7.29 12.84 -18.11
CA ILE A 4 7.22 13.91 -19.09
C ILE A 4 6.10 14.84 -18.63
N VAL A 5 6.46 16.04 -18.17
CA VAL A 5 5.48 17.11 -17.93
C VAL A 5 5.04 17.60 -19.31
N PHE A 6 3.91 17.10 -19.78
CA PHE A 6 3.34 17.52 -21.07
C PHE A 6 2.73 18.93 -20.94
N GLY A 7 3.15 19.84 -21.83
CA GLY A 7 2.52 21.15 -21.96
C GLY A 7 1.05 21.05 -22.38
N LYS A 8 0.26 22.10 -22.12
CA LYS A 8 -1.20 22.15 -22.41
C LYS A 8 -1.55 21.76 -23.86
N GLU A 9 -0.72 22.13 -24.82
CA GLU A 9 -0.89 21.80 -26.24
C GLU A 9 -0.75 20.28 -26.51
N CYS A 10 0.20 19.63 -25.83
CA CYS A 10 0.42 18.19 -25.97
C CYS A 10 -0.67 17.37 -25.25
N GLN A 11 -1.19 17.87 -24.12
CA GLN A 11 -2.38 17.30 -23.47
C GLN A 11 -3.61 17.35 -24.39
N LYS A 12 -3.83 18.45 -25.13
CA LYS A 12 -4.94 18.55 -26.09
C LYS A 12 -4.77 17.56 -27.25
N ALA A 13 -3.57 17.47 -27.82
CA ALA A 13 -3.29 16.57 -28.94
C ALA A 13 -3.49 15.08 -28.59
N HIS A 14 -3.15 14.69 -27.36
CA HIS A 14 -3.34 13.30 -26.88
C HIS A 14 -4.64 13.08 -26.12
N TRP A 15 -5.49 14.10 -26.00
CA TRP A 15 -6.77 14.02 -25.29
C TRP A 15 -7.65 12.87 -25.75
N PRO A 16 -7.79 12.52 -27.05
CA PRO A 16 -8.61 11.38 -27.44
C PRO A 16 -8.15 10.03 -26.87
N LYS A 17 -6.83 9.85 -26.67
CA LYS A 17 -6.24 8.64 -26.06
C LYS A 17 -6.37 8.68 -24.53
N HIS A 18 -6.13 9.84 -23.92
CA HIS A 18 -6.20 10.00 -22.48
C HIS A 18 -7.65 10.11 -21.96
N LYS A 19 -8.59 10.57 -22.79
CA LYS A 19 -10.02 10.70 -22.48
C LYS A 19 -10.62 9.36 -22.11
N ARG A 20 -10.28 8.28 -22.83
CA ARG A 20 -10.77 6.93 -22.47
C ARG A 20 -10.18 6.44 -21.15
N GLN A 21 -8.91 6.71 -20.88
CA GLN A 21 -8.28 6.34 -19.60
C GLN A 21 -8.80 7.19 -18.43
N CYS A 22 -8.99 8.49 -18.62
CA CYS A 22 -9.57 9.39 -17.64
C CYS A 22 -11.05 9.08 -17.42
N GLN A 23 -11.82 8.77 -18.47
CA GLN A 23 -13.19 8.28 -18.35
C GLN A 23 -13.24 6.94 -17.65
N ALA A 24 -12.33 6.00 -17.93
CA ALA A 24 -12.25 4.74 -17.20
C ALA A 24 -11.89 4.99 -15.73
N GLU A 25 -10.94 5.88 -15.42
CA GLU A 25 -10.55 6.22 -14.06
C GLU A 25 -11.68 6.96 -13.31
N VAL A 26 -12.43 7.82 -14.00
CA VAL A 26 -13.66 8.46 -13.49
C VAL A 26 -14.74 7.41 -13.28
N SER A 27 -14.96 6.50 -14.22
CA SER A 27 -15.91 5.38 -14.08
C SER A 27 -15.49 4.37 -13.02
N PHE A 28 -14.19 4.17 -12.76
CA PHE A 28 -13.69 3.38 -11.63
C PHE A 28 -13.86 4.13 -10.30
N ARG A 29 -13.71 5.46 -10.31
CA ARG A 29 -14.02 6.30 -9.14
C ARG A 29 -15.52 6.41 -8.87
N GLU A 30 -16.34 6.38 -9.91
CA GLU A 30 -17.81 6.41 -9.88
C GLU A 30 -18.38 5.03 -9.54
N ALA A 31 -17.85 3.93 -10.09
CA ALA A 31 -18.21 2.57 -9.67
C ALA A 31 -17.71 2.30 -8.24
N GLY A 32 -16.49 2.76 -7.92
CA GLY A 32 -15.97 2.83 -6.57
C GLY A 32 -16.62 3.91 -5.70
N SER A 33 -17.51 4.75 -6.23
CA SER A 33 -18.39 5.64 -5.45
C SER A 33 -19.83 5.16 -5.37
N GLN A 34 -20.29 4.32 -6.29
CA GLN A 34 -21.53 3.57 -6.16
C GLN A 34 -21.39 2.48 -5.09
N LEU A 35 -20.17 1.95 -4.87
CA LEU A 35 -19.80 1.21 -3.65
C LEU A 35 -19.63 2.11 -2.40
N LYS A 36 -19.68 3.44 -2.51
CA LYS A 36 -19.57 4.39 -1.37
C LYS A 36 -20.91 4.85 -0.80
N GLU A 37 -22.05 4.35 -1.28
CA GLU A 37 -23.36 4.81 -0.82
C GLU A 37 -24.06 3.90 0.20
N ASP A 38 -23.40 2.85 0.70
CA ASP A 38 -23.91 2.16 1.89
C ASP A 38 -22.97 2.31 3.10
N PRO A 39 -23.26 3.26 4.02
CA PRO A 39 -22.62 3.33 5.33
C PRO A 39 -22.73 2.01 6.13
N ARG A 40 -23.62 1.08 5.78
CA ARG A 40 -23.79 -0.22 6.44
C ARG A 40 -22.75 -1.26 5.99
N MET A 41 -22.15 -1.10 4.81
CA MET A 41 -21.11 -2.00 4.27
C MET A 41 -19.73 -1.83 4.95
N LEU A 42 -19.52 -0.77 5.73
CA LEU A 42 -18.33 -0.58 6.57
C LEU A 42 -18.62 -0.76 8.06
N VAL A 43 -19.88 -1.04 8.40
CA VAL A 43 -20.42 -0.91 9.76
C VAL A 43 -21.50 -1.96 10.02
N ALA A 44 -21.25 -3.23 9.69
CA ALA A 44 -22.15 -4.32 10.10
C ALA A 44 -22.14 -4.61 11.62
N GLY A 45 -21.42 -3.81 12.43
CA GLY A 45 -21.39 -3.93 13.89
C GLY A 45 -21.79 -2.69 14.69
N LEU A 46 -22.05 -1.54 14.06
CA LEU A 46 -22.42 -0.31 14.77
C LEU A 46 -23.53 0.42 14.01
N GLN A 47 -24.79 0.10 14.31
CA GLN A 47 -25.91 0.97 13.97
C GLN A 47 -25.73 2.29 14.75
N CYS A 48 -25.00 3.24 14.17
CA CYS A 48 -24.88 4.59 14.69
C CYS A 48 -25.90 5.45 13.94
N ASP A 49 -26.99 5.76 14.62
CA ASP A 49 -27.92 6.81 14.26
C ASP A 49 -27.15 8.12 14.04
N GLU A 50 -27.50 8.97 13.06
CA GLU A 50 -26.78 10.22 12.79
C GLU A 50 -26.78 11.20 14.00
N THR A 51 -27.68 10.96 14.95
CA THR A 51 -27.80 11.61 16.26
C THR A 51 -26.86 11.04 17.33
N SER A 52 -26.35 9.83 17.15
CA SER A 52 -25.43 9.15 18.05
C SER A 52 -23.99 9.53 17.69
N GLY A 53 -23.57 10.70 18.16
CA GLY A 53 -22.22 11.24 17.97
C GLY A 53 -21.12 10.34 18.57
N LEU A 54 -20.78 9.24 17.88
CA LEU A 54 -19.62 8.43 18.20
C LEU A 54 -18.38 9.28 17.93
N ARG A 55 -17.80 9.81 19.01
CA ARG A 55 -16.55 10.56 19.01
C ARG A 55 -15.41 9.58 19.22
N LEU A 56 -14.22 9.94 18.72
CA LEU A 56 -13.00 9.23 19.12
C LEU A 56 -12.85 9.31 20.64
N LEU A 57 -12.61 8.17 21.28
CA LEU A 57 -12.37 8.10 22.73
C LEU A 57 -10.92 8.47 23.11
N THR A 58 -10.08 8.80 22.13
CA THR A 58 -8.80 9.46 22.42
C THR A 58 -9.11 10.82 23.02
N GLN A 59 -8.66 11.05 24.25
CA GLN A 59 -9.09 12.12 25.17
C GLN A 59 -9.07 13.56 24.62
N ASP A 60 -8.51 13.81 23.43
CA ASP A 60 -8.30 15.15 22.86
C ASP A 60 -8.86 15.36 21.43
N ILE A 61 -9.60 14.41 20.85
CA ILE A 61 -10.04 14.51 19.43
C ILE A 61 -11.57 14.60 19.30
N GLU A 62 -12.09 15.83 19.30
CA GLU A 62 -13.49 16.12 18.97
C GLU A 62 -13.77 16.08 17.45
N LYS A 63 -13.34 15.02 16.75
CA LYS A 63 -13.75 14.82 15.36
C LYS A 63 -14.77 13.68 15.25
N PRO A 64 -15.85 13.87 14.47
CA PRO A 64 -16.75 12.78 14.13
C PRO A 64 -15.97 11.63 13.47
N VAL A 65 -16.27 10.39 13.85
CA VAL A 65 -15.64 9.18 13.29
C VAL A 65 -15.70 9.16 11.75
N LEU A 66 -16.81 9.62 11.16
CA LEU A 66 -16.98 9.72 9.71
C LEU A 66 -15.93 10.62 9.04
N GLN A 67 -15.51 11.71 9.71
CA GLN A 67 -14.48 12.58 9.20
C GLN A 67 -13.10 11.91 9.23
N VAL A 68 -12.82 11.14 10.29
CA VAL A 68 -11.56 10.37 10.37
C VAL A 68 -11.51 9.30 9.29
N VAL A 69 -12.63 8.60 9.01
CA VAL A 69 -12.71 7.65 7.89
C VAL A 69 -12.38 8.33 6.55
N LYS A 70 -12.93 9.54 6.30
CA LYS A 70 -12.61 10.34 5.11
C LYS A 70 -11.13 10.71 5.04
N ASP A 71 -10.55 11.09 6.17
CA ASP A 71 -9.14 11.44 6.26
C ASP A 71 -8.22 10.23 6.02
N VAL A 72 -8.54 9.06 6.59
CA VAL A 72 -7.80 7.80 6.35
C VAL A 72 -7.81 7.44 4.87
N ARG A 73 -8.97 7.46 4.21
CA ARG A 73 -9.07 7.16 2.77
C ARG A 73 -8.20 8.09 1.94
N LYS A 74 -8.21 9.38 2.27
CA LYS A 74 -7.39 10.37 1.58
C LYS A 74 -5.89 10.13 1.82
N TRP A 75 -5.52 9.76 3.04
CA TRP A 75 -4.15 9.41 3.38
C TRP A 75 -3.70 8.16 2.62
N ILE A 76 -4.52 7.12 2.56
CA ILE A 76 -4.27 5.91 1.76
C ILE A 76 -4.01 6.29 0.29
N LEU A 77 -4.84 7.16 -0.30
CA LEU A 77 -4.65 7.60 -1.69
C LEU A 77 -3.33 8.36 -1.90
N ILE A 78 -2.92 9.20 -0.95
CA ILE A 78 -1.64 9.93 -1.02
C ILE A 78 -0.45 8.96 -0.94
N HIS A 79 -0.56 7.93 -0.09
CA HIS A 79 0.50 6.97 0.19
C HIS A 79 0.36 5.66 -0.59
N ARG A 80 -0.52 5.59 -1.60
CA ARG A 80 -0.88 4.33 -2.28
C ARG A 80 0.34 3.58 -2.80
N ASN A 81 1.25 4.29 -3.48
CA ASN A 81 2.46 3.68 -4.05
C ASN A 81 3.37 3.04 -3.00
N ILE A 82 3.53 3.68 -1.83
CA ILE A 82 4.39 3.16 -0.77
C ILE A 82 3.70 2.05 0.03
N ILE A 83 2.37 2.11 0.16
CA ILE A 83 1.56 1.03 0.75
C ILE A 83 1.59 -0.22 -0.12
N ASP A 84 1.39 -0.09 -1.44
CA ASP A 84 1.47 -1.21 -2.37
C ASP A 84 2.88 -1.85 -2.34
N TRP A 85 3.93 -1.04 -2.32
CA TRP A 85 5.30 -1.53 -2.16
C TRP A 85 5.51 -2.27 -0.83
N ALA A 86 5.06 -1.70 0.29
CA ALA A 86 5.16 -2.34 1.60
C ALA A 86 4.36 -3.63 1.67
N THR A 87 3.21 -3.69 0.99
CA THR A 87 2.37 -4.89 0.88
C THR A 87 3.13 -6.01 0.17
N CYS A 88 3.80 -5.71 -0.96
CA CYS A 88 4.66 -6.68 -1.63
C CYS A 88 5.82 -7.17 -0.74
N GLN A 89 6.44 -6.28 0.03
CA GLN A 89 7.54 -6.65 0.93
C GLN A 89 7.07 -7.49 2.13
N ALA A 90 5.91 -7.15 2.70
CA ALA A 90 5.33 -7.85 3.84
C ALA A 90 4.81 -9.25 3.48
N LEU A 91 4.19 -9.39 2.31
CA LEU A 91 3.60 -10.64 1.85
C LEU A 91 4.58 -11.49 1.03
N GLN A 92 5.66 -10.90 0.52
CA GLN A 92 6.72 -11.61 -0.21
C GLN A 92 6.19 -12.49 -1.35
N PHE A 93 5.28 -11.95 -2.18
CA PHE A 93 4.54 -12.74 -3.19
C PHE A 93 5.40 -13.56 -4.14
N ASP A 94 6.65 -13.14 -4.39
CA ASP A 94 7.61 -13.86 -5.25
C ASP A 94 8.03 -15.21 -4.62
N ILE A 95 8.00 -15.30 -3.29
CA ILE A 95 8.42 -16.48 -2.51
C ILE A 95 7.20 -17.21 -1.94
N HIS A 96 6.19 -16.44 -1.53
CA HIS A 96 5.00 -16.90 -0.85
C HIS A 96 3.73 -16.40 -1.56
N PRO A 97 3.46 -16.82 -2.81
CA PRO A 97 2.29 -16.37 -3.56
C PRO A 97 0.98 -16.72 -2.84
N GLU A 98 0.94 -17.80 -2.05
CA GLU A 98 -0.20 -18.21 -1.22
C GLU A 98 -0.61 -17.18 -0.16
N LYS A 99 0.30 -16.26 0.21
CA LYS A 99 0.01 -15.19 1.17
C LYS A 99 -0.98 -14.16 0.62
N VAL A 100 -1.19 -14.10 -0.69
CA VAL A 100 -2.22 -13.23 -1.29
C VAL A 100 -3.62 -13.54 -0.75
N ASP A 101 -3.88 -14.82 -0.44
CA ASP A 101 -5.20 -15.31 -0.03
C ASP A 101 -5.28 -15.61 1.46
N THR A 102 -4.16 -15.61 2.17
CA THR A 102 -4.13 -16.01 3.58
C THR A 102 -3.69 -14.90 4.51
N HIS A 103 -3.09 -13.82 3.99
CA HIS A 103 -2.49 -12.76 4.80
C HIS A 103 -2.79 -11.37 4.22
N HIS A 104 -2.65 -10.36 5.07
CA HIS A 104 -2.74 -8.94 4.71
C HIS A 104 -1.67 -8.13 5.44
N LEU A 105 -1.38 -6.94 4.91
CA LEU A 105 -0.59 -5.94 5.62
C LEU A 105 -1.48 -5.16 6.60
N ASP A 106 -1.29 -5.33 7.90
CA ASP A 106 -1.94 -4.53 8.94
C ASP A 106 -1.10 -3.28 9.23
N ILE A 107 -1.72 -2.11 9.08
CA ILE A 107 -1.14 -0.79 9.25
C ILE A 107 -1.85 -0.12 10.43
N HIS A 108 -1.14 0.04 11.54
CA HIS A 108 -1.66 0.66 12.74
C HIS A 108 -1.13 2.08 12.91
N VAL A 109 -2.03 3.01 13.10
CA VAL A 109 -1.79 4.42 12.84
C VAL A 109 -2.45 5.27 13.93
N SER A 110 -1.77 6.27 14.48
CA SER A 110 -2.39 7.26 15.37
C SER A 110 -2.87 8.47 14.57
N TYR A 111 -4.07 8.97 14.86
CA TYR A 111 -4.58 10.18 14.21
C TYR A 111 -4.11 11.45 14.92
N ARG A 112 -3.57 12.41 14.16
CA ARG A 112 -3.15 13.74 14.62
C ARG A 112 -4.03 14.79 13.94
N PRO A 113 -4.96 15.44 14.67
CA PRO A 113 -5.85 16.41 14.06
C PRO A 113 -5.05 17.62 13.54
N ALA A 114 -5.28 17.99 12.28
CA ALA A 114 -4.58 19.09 11.59
C ALA A 114 -4.79 20.50 12.21
N SER A 115 -5.73 20.61 13.15
CA SER A 115 -6.15 21.84 13.81
C SER A 115 -5.89 21.73 15.32
N SER A 116 -4.63 21.60 15.72
CA SER A 116 -4.26 21.91 17.10
C SER A 116 -4.29 23.44 17.24
N PRO A 117 -5.03 24.02 18.21
CA PRO A 117 -5.17 25.48 18.37
C PRO A 117 -3.84 26.21 18.56
N SER A 118 -2.81 25.50 19.04
CA SER A 118 -1.49 26.01 19.40
C SER A 118 -0.35 25.48 18.52
N GLY A 119 -0.65 24.63 17.53
CA GLY A 119 0.37 23.94 16.73
C GLY A 119 0.49 24.42 15.28
N PRO A 120 1.64 24.18 14.62
CA PRO A 120 1.77 24.39 13.18
C PRO A 120 0.74 23.53 12.42
N LYS A 121 0.16 24.09 11.35
CA LYS A 121 -0.79 23.36 10.49
C LYS A 121 -0.09 22.15 9.87
N LEU A 122 -0.52 20.95 10.27
CA LEU A 122 -0.04 19.70 9.68
C LEU A 122 -0.44 19.62 8.21
N LYS A 123 0.48 19.15 7.37
CA LYS A 123 0.17 18.82 5.98
C LYS A 123 -0.72 17.57 5.95
N LYS A 124 -1.45 17.40 4.85
CA LYS A 124 -2.41 16.29 4.68
C LYS A 124 -1.79 14.89 4.84
N HIS A 125 -0.49 14.72 4.56
CA HIS A 125 0.20 13.43 4.75
C HIS A 125 0.67 13.21 6.19
N GLU A 126 0.74 14.25 7.02
CA GLU A 126 1.27 14.20 8.40
C GLU A 126 0.16 14.00 9.45
N ILE A 127 -1.10 13.91 9.02
CA ILE A 127 -2.26 13.76 9.91
C ILE A 127 -2.36 12.35 10.53
N PHE A 128 -1.55 11.40 10.08
CA PHE A 128 -1.40 10.09 10.70
C PHE A 128 0.07 9.81 10.99
N THR A 129 0.32 9.09 12.06
CA THR A 129 1.67 8.62 12.44
C THR A 129 1.64 7.12 12.57
N LEU A 130 2.64 6.45 12.01
CA LEU A 130 2.68 5.00 11.99
C LEU A 130 3.12 4.50 13.37
N ILE A 131 2.24 3.73 14.01
CA ILE A 131 2.55 3.03 15.26
C ILE A 131 3.26 1.73 14.94
N SER A 132 2.68 0.92 14.06
CA SER A 132 3.25 -0.36 13.64
C SER A 132 2.73 -0.78 12.27
N SER A 133 3.53 -1.55 11.53
CA SER A 133 3.08 -2.26 10.32
C SER A 133 3.54 -3.71 10.37
N SER A 134 2.63 -4.66 10.14
CA SER A 134 2.93 -6.10 10.24
C SER A 134 2.11 -6.94 9.27
N CYS A 135 2.66 -8.06 8.83
CA CYS A 135 1.90 -9.07 8.09
C CYS A 135 1.05 -9.88 9.07
N ARG A 136 -0.25 -10.02 8.79
CA ARG A 136 -1.22 -10.72 9.65
C ARG A 136 -2.04 -11.70 8.83
N PRO A 137 -2.45 -12.85 9.40
CA PRO A 137 -3.38 -13.74 8.71
C PRO A 137 -4.72 -13.03 8.50
N LEU A 138 -5.40 -13.37 7.40
CA LEU A 138 -6.78 -12.98 7.17
C LEU A 138 -7.72 -13.74 8.14
N PRO A 139 -8.87 -13.17 8.51
CA PRO A 139 -9.94 -13.91 9.16
C PRO A 139 -10.31 -15.17 8.38
N PRO A 140 -10.64 -16.30 9.04
CA PRO A 140 -10.99 -17.55 8.35
C PRO A 140 -12.18 -17.43 7.38
N ASP A 141 -13.12 -16.53 7.70
CA ASP A 141 -14.36 -16.24 6.96
C ASP A 141 -14.19 -15.11 5.94
N TYR A 142 -12.96 -14.62 5.72
CA TYR A 142 -12.74 -13.46 4.85
C TYR A 142 -13.18 -13.72 3.40
N TRP A 143 -12.89 -14.92 2.90
CA TRP A 143 -13.25 -15.35 1.54
C TRP A 143 -14.51 -16.20 1.48
N ASP A 144 -15.30 -16.21 2.56
CA ASP A 144 -16.56 -16.93 2.61
C ASP A 144 -17.55 -16.30 1.62
N PRO A 145 -18.10 -17.06 0.65
CA PRO A 145 -19.13 -16.59 -0.26
C PRO A 145 -20.42 -16.12 0.42
N ASP A 146 -20.62 -16.42 1.70
CA ASP A 146 -21.75 -15.92 2.49
C ASP A 146 -21.40 -14.62 3.26
N ASN A 147 -20.16 -14.13 3.15
CA ASN A 147 -19.74 -12.87 3.76
C ASN A 147 -20.12 -11.68 2.88
N ASP A 148 -21.27 -11.07 3.19
CA ASP A 148 -21.81 -9.92 2.45
C ASP A 148 -20.84 -8.74 2.33
N LEU A 149 -19.97 -8.54 3.34
CA LEU A 149 -19.02 -7.41 3.36
C LEU A 149 -17.92 -7.55 2.32
N ASN A 150 -17.54 -8.79 1.98
CA ASN A 150 -16.41 -9.08 1.13
C ASN A 150 -16.80 -9.52 -0.29
N GLN A 151 -18.09 -9.59 -0.62
CA GLN A 151 -18.59 -10.05 -1.93
C GLN A 151 -17.91 -9.37 -3.12
N ALA A 152 -17.71 -8.05 -3.05
CA ALA A 152 -17.03 -7.32 -4.12
C ALA A 152 -15.57 -7.80 -4.31
N MET A 153 -14.84 -8.00 -3.21
CA MET A 153 -13.46 -8.50 -3.26
C MET A 153 -13.38 -9.97 -3.67
N ILE A 154 -14.33 -10.80 -3.24
CA ILE A 154 -14.44 -12.21 -3.65
C ILE A 154 -14.65 -12.29 -5.16
N ARG A 155 -15.56 -11.49 -5.73
CA ARG A 155 -15.76 -11.41 -7.19
C ARG A 155 -14.51 -10.94 -7.91
N ASP A 156 -13.90 -9.85 -7.45
CA ASP A 156 -12.66 -9.33 -8.04
C ASP A 156 -11.52 -10.37 -8.01
N ARG A 157 -11.44 -11.16 -6.94
CA ARG A 157 -10.51 -12.28 -6.81
C ARG A 157 -10.81 -13.35 -7.84
N GLN A 158 -12.06 -13.80 -7.95
CA GLN A 158 -12.47 -14.81 -8.92
C GLN A 158 -12.17 -14.35 -10.36
N ASP A 159 -12.49 -13.11 -10.71
CA ASP A 159 -12.17 -12.52 -12.01
C ASP A 159 -10.67 -12.51 -12.28
N THR A 160 -9.86 -12.15 -11.27
CA THR A 160 -8.40 -12.13 -11.39
C THR A 160 -7.84 -13.54 -11.60
N LEU A 161 -8.33 -14.52 -10.87
CA LEU A 161 -7.93 -15.93 -11.02
C LEU A 161 -8.35 -16.48 -12.40
N ALA A 162 -9.55 -16.12 -12.88
CA ALA A 162 -10.07 -16.59 -14.16
C ALA A 162 -9.21 -16.18 -15.36
N VAL A 163 -8.49 -15.04 -15.26
CA VAL A 163 -7.54 -14.58 -16.30
C VAL A 163 -6.10 -15.04 -16.05
N GLY A 164 -5.88 -15.98 -15.12
CA GLY A 164 -4.55 -16.51 -14.78
C GLY A 164 -3.74 -15.63 -13.83
N GLY A 165 -4.38 -14.67 -13.16
CA GLY A 165 -3.77 -13.89 -12.09
C GLY A 165 -3.64 -14.68 -10.79
N VAL A 166 -3.02 -14.05 -9.79
CA VAL A 166 -2.65 -14.66 -8.51
C VAL A 166 -3.74 -14.47 -7.46
N GLY A 167 -4.41 -13.31 -7.47
CA GLY A 167 -5.45 -12.98 -6.48
C GLY A 167 -5.53 -11.49 -6.19
N ILE A 168 -6.02 -11.13 -5.01
CA ILE A 168 -6.12 -9.74 -4.54
C ILE A 168 -5.22 -9.55 -3.32
N SER A 169 -4.17 -8.76 -3.44
CA SER A 169 -3.38 -8.35 -2.28
C SER A 169 -4.21 -7.43 -1.39
N GLN A 170 -3.97 -7.48 -0.08
CA GLN A 170 -4.75 -6.70 0.88
C GLN A 170 -3.88 -5.97 1.89
N TYR A 171 -4.37 -4.80 2.28
CA TYR A 171 -3.91 -4.10 3.48
C TYR A 171 -5.09 -3.55 4.27
N ARG A 172 -4.90 -3.41 5.57
CA ARG A 172 -5.89 -2.86 6.51
C ARG A 172 -5.26 -1.71 7.28
N VAL A 173 -5.92 -0.55 7.28
CA VAL A 173 -5.49 0.60 8.09
C VAL A 173 -6.37 0.73 9.31
N ARG A 174 -5.80 0.51 10.50
CA ARG A 174 -6.45 0.68 11.80
C ARG A 174 -6.00 2.00 12.44
N VAL A 175 -6.96 2.71 13.02
CA VAL A 175 -6.69 3.96 13.73
C VAL A 175 -6.78 3.72 15.23
N GLU A 176 -5.69 4.03 15.93
CA GLU A 176 -5.58 3.94 17.39
C GLU A 176 -6.72 4.69 18.09
N GLY A 177 -7.28 4.08 19.14
CA GLY A 177 -8.38 4.66 19.93
C GLY A 177 -9.70 4.88 19.17
N THR A 178 -9.86 4.27 17.98
CA THR A 178 -11.16 4.17 17.30
C THR A 178 -11.76 2.78 17.50
N VAL A 179 -13.09 2.72 17.57
CA VAL A 179 -13.83 1.45 17.47
C VAL A 179 -13.95 0.95 16.02
N LEU A 180 -13.35 1.67 15.07
CA LEU A 180 -13.41 1.27 13.67
C LEU A 180 -12.64 -0.04 13.52
N PRO A 181 -13.22 -1.06 12.88
CA PRO A 181 -12.46 -2.26 12.54
C PRO A 181 -11.25 -1.90 11.66
N GLY A 182 -11.29 -0.78 10.94
CA GLY A 182 -10.21 -0.33 10.06
C GLY A 182 -10.66 -0.38 8.61
N ILE A 183 -9.93 0.32 7.75
CA ILE A 183 -10.24 0.39 6.32
C ILE A 183 -9.40 -0.64 5.60
N THR A 184 -10.07 -1.65 5.04
CA THR A 184 -9.45 -2.66 4.19
C THR A 184 -9.56 -2.25 2.74
N GLU A 185 -8.46 -2.31 2.02
CA GLU A 185 -8.42 -2.17 0.57
C GLU A 185 -7.55 -3.26 -0.03
N GLY A 186 -7.72 -3.49 -1.34
CA GLY A 186 -6.90 -4.44 -2.07
C GLY A 186 -6.39 -3.94 -3.41
N SER A 187 -5.54 -4.75 -4.04
CA SER A 187 -5.10 -4.57 -5.41
C SER A 187 -5.08 -5.89 -6.15
N ARG A 188 -5.54 -5.89 -7.40
CA ARG A 188 -5.48 -7.08 -8.27
C ARG A 188 -4.02 -7.41 -8.56
N ILE A 189 -3.66 -8.67 -8.41
CA ILE A 189 -2.33 -9.21 -8.74
C ILE A 189 -2.48 -10.06 -10.00
N PRO A 190 -2.39 -9.46 -11.20
CA PRO A 190 -2.64 -10.15 -12.47
C PRO A 190 -1.53 -11.15 -12.85
N ALA A 191 -0.37 -11.08 -12.18
CA ALA A 191 0.74 -12.00 -12.31
C ALA A 191 1.59 -11.92 -11.05
N ILE A 192 2.34 -12.98 -10.70
CA ILE A 192 3.25 -12.98 -9.56
C ILE A 192 4.26 -11.84 -9.77
N PRO A 193 4.29 -10.83 -8.89
CA PRO A 193 5.27 -9.76 -9.03
C PRO A 193 6.63 -10.35 -8.72
N ILE A 194 7.49 -10.37 -9.74
CA ILE A 194 8.90 -10.74 -9.63
C ILE A 194 9.60 -9.57 -8.92
N GLU A 195 9.50 -9.54 -7.59
CA GLU A 195 10.14 -8.49 -6.80
C GLU A 195 11.65 -8.65 -6.79
N ARG A 196 12.15 -9.89 -6.63
CA ARG A 196 13.59 -10.24 -6.62
C ARG A 196 14.46 -9.47 -5.64
N VAL A 197 13.89 -8.59 -4.83
CA VAL A 197 14.59 -7.82 -3.82
C VAL A 197 13.73 -7.81 -2.56
N LEU A 198 14.19 -8.52 -1.55
CA LEU A 198 13.63 -8.51 -0.21
C LEU A 198 14.34 -7.46 0.62
N VAL A 199 13.59 -6.52 1.16
CA VAL A 199 14.12 -5.44 1.99
C VAL A 199 13.83 -5.77 3.44
N THR A 200 14.85 -6.06 4.23
CA THR A 200 14.72 -6.57 5.60
C THR A 200 14.13 -5.55 6.58
N ASN A 201 14.45 -4.26 6.38
CA ASN A 201 13.97 -3.14 7.18
C ASN A 201 12.88 -2.32 6.48
N TRP A 202 12.04 -2.98 5.66
CA TRP A 202 10.98 -2.32 4.91
C TRP A 202 10.01 -1.53 5.79
N THR A 203 9.79 -1.95 7.05
CA THR A 203 8.91 -1.27 8.02
C THR A 203 9.43 0.12 8.37
N ASP A 204 10.75 0.26 8.55
CA ASP A 204 11.37 1.52 8.92
C ASP A 204 11.35 2.50 7.73
N ILE A 205 11.64 1.98 6.53
CA ILE A 205 11.54 2.74 5.27
C ILE A 205 10.10 3.20 5.05
N PHE A 206 9.13 2.29 5.23
CA PHE A 206 7.71 2.59 5.13
C PHE A 206 7.32 3.74 6.06
N LYS A 207 7.75 3.66 7.33
CA LYS A 207 7.54 4.71 8.34
C LYS A 207 8.09 6.06 7.93
N GLU A 208 9.36 6.12 7.51
CA GLU A 208 10.01 7.38 7.11
C GLU A 208 9.28 8.08 5.97
N ILE A 209 8.77 7.32 5.00
CA ILE A 209 8.07 7.87 3.83
C ILE A 209 6.63 8.29 4.17
N VAL A 210 5.87 7.47 4.90
CA VAL A 210 4.49 7.82 5.24
C VAL A 210 4.39 8.98 6.22
N GLU A 211 5.39 9.17 7.08
CA GLU A 211 5.48 10.31 8.00
C GLU A 211 6.11 11.55 7.35
N GLY A 212 6.47 11.50 6.07
CA GLY A 212 7.00 12.63 5.30
C GLY A 212 8.43 13.05 5.66
N ARG A 213 9.17 12.24 6.43
CA ARG A 213 10.59 12.48 6.75
C ARG A 213 11.51 12.21 5.56
N ARG A 214 11.12 11.28 4.71
CA ARG A 214 11.78 10.91 3.45
C ARG A 214 10.75 10.83 2.31
N ASP A 215 11.23 10.82 1.08
CA ASP A 215 10.39 10.58 -0.10
C ASP A 215 10.67 9.21 -0.73
N MET A 216 9.88 8.86 -1.75
CA MET A 216 10.04 7.62 -2.52
C MET A 216 11.40 7.50 -3.24
N GLY A 217 12.15 8.59 -3.38
CA GLY A 217 13.51 8.60 -3.93
C GLY A 217 14.49 7.76 -3.10
N LEU A 218 14.19 7.54 -1.81
CA LEU A 218 14.92 6.60 -0.96
C LEU A 218 14.98 5.17 -1.55
N LEU A 219 13.99 4.78 -2.37
CA LEU A 219 13.92 3.45 -2.98
C LEU A 219 14.72 3.31 -4.30
N ILE A 220 15.36 4.37 -4.79
CA ILE A 220 16.04 4.34 -6.10
C ILE A 220 17.14 3.28 -6.13
N GLY A 221 17.91 3.13 -5.05
CA GLY A 221 18.94 2.09 -4.96
C GLY A 221 18.36 0.68 -5.03
N ILE A 222 17.25 0.43 -4.32
CA ILE A 222 16.53 -0.84 -4.32
C ILE A 222 16.05 -1.18 -5.74
N TRP A 223 15.47 -0.20 -6.45
CA TRP A 223 15.08 -0.38 -7.85
C TRP A 223 16.27 -0.58 -8.80
N GLY A 224 17.43 0.00 -8.48
CA GLY A 224 18.69 -0.24 -9.17
C GLY A 224 19.11 -1.70 -9.09
N ILE A 225 19.11 -2.27 -7.87
CA ILE A 225 19.41 -3.68 -7.63
C ILE A 225 18.40 -4.59 -8.35
N LYS A 226 17.11 -4.29 -8.27
CA LYS A 226 16.06 -5.04 -8.97
C LYS A 226 16.32 -5.09 -10.48
N LYS A 227 16.59 -3.94 -11.10
CA LYS A 227 16.92 -3.87 -12.54
C LYS A 227 18.19 -4.61 -12.89
N TRP A 228 19.21 -4.54 -12.04
CA TRP A 228 20.45 -5.29 -12.24
C TRP A 228 20.17 -6.80 -12.20
N LEU A 229 19.45 -7.31 -11.21
CA LEU A 229 19.07 -8.74 -11.12
C LEU A 229 18.24 -9.22 -12.31
N VAL A 230 17.28 -8.42 -12.76
CA VAL A 230 16.47 -8.75 -13.95
C VAL A 230 17.34 -8.81 -15.23
N ARG A 231 18.48 -8.11 -15.27
CA ARG A 231 19.41 -8.19 -16.41
C ARG A 231 20.43 -9.31 -16.27
N SER A 232 21.00 -9.48 -15.08
CA SER A 232 22.06 -10.47 -14.83
C SER A 232 21.51 -11.89 -14.69
N ASP A 233 20.24 -12.04 -14.29
CA ASP A 233 19.59 -13.33 -14.13
C ASP A 233 18.12 -13.31 -14.59
N PRO A 234 17.79 -13.01 -15.87
CA PRO A 234 16.42 -12.64 -16.28
C PRO A 234 15.32 -13.62 -15.92
N LYS A 235 15.60 -14.92 -15.89
CA LYS A 235 14.64 -15.98 -15.54
C LYS A 235 15.16 -16.91 -14.44
N GLY A 236 16.29 -16.57 -13.83
CA GLY A 236 16.88 -17.47 -12.86
C GLY A 236 16.34 -17.28 -11.45
N PRO A 237 16.86 -18.13 -10.53
CA PRO A 237 16.37 -18.26 -9.17
C PRO A 237 16.94 -17.20 -8.23
N LYS A 238 17.75 -16.26 -8.71
CA LYS A 238 18.47 -15.32 -7.85
C LYS A 238 17.59 -14.16 -7.40
N TYR A 239 17.76 -13.79 -6.13
CA TYR A 239 17.11 -12.65 -5.51
C TYR A 239 18.07 -11.97 -4.53
N ALA A 240 17.91 -10.68 -4.29
CA ALA A 240 18.70 -9.94 -3.31
C ALA A 240 17.95 -9.87 -1.97
N VAL A 241 18.70 -10.00 -0.88
CA VAL A 241 18.26 -9.65 0.47
C VAL A 241 19.05 -8.44 0.89
N VAL A 242 18.38 -7.32 1.11
CA VAL A 242 19.02 -6.02 1.35
C VAL A 242 18.47 -5.33 2.59
N THR A 243 19.33 -4.57 3.26
CA THR A 243 19.00 -3.63 4.32
C THR A 243 19.42 -2.25 3.85
N LEU A 244 18.52 -1.26 3.91
CA LEU A 244 18.85 0.13 3.59
C LEU A 244 19.21 0.88 4.87
N ASP A 245 20.43 1.37 4.97
CA ASP A 245 20.79 2.30 6.03
C ASP A 245 20.14 3.66 5.77
N LEU A 246 19.17 4.04 6.60
CA LEU A 246 18.40 5.28 6.46
C LEU A 246 19.22 6.56 6.70
N SER A 247 20.38 6.43 7.35
CA SER A 247 21.28 7.55 7.65
C SER A 247 22.22 7.84 6.48
N SER A 248 22.82 6.81 5.90
CA SER A 248 23.82 6.91 4.82
C SER A 248 23.22 6.73 3.43
N GLY A 249 22.04 6.12 3.32
CA GLY A 249 21.44 5.68 2.05
C GLY A 249 22.13 4.45 1.43
N GLU A 250 23.07 3.82 2.15
CA GLU A 250 23.81 2.65 1.68
C GLU A 250 22.95 1.38 1.74
N LEU A 251 23.05 0.54 0.72
CA LEU A 251 22.41 -0.78 0.68
C LEU A 251 23.42 -1.86 1.04
N LYS A 252 23.13 -2.62 2.09
CA LYS A 252 23.94 -3.75 2.57
C LYS A 252 23.17 -5.05 2.37
N GLY A 253 23.88 -6.14 2.11
CA GLY A 253 23.26 -7.46 1.95
C GLY A 253 23.94 -8.33 0.91
N ASP A 254 23.19 -9.32 0.42
CA ASP A 254 23.70 -10.38 -0.44
C ASP A 254 22.68 -10.84 -1.48
N VAL A 255 23.17 -11.49 -2.54
CA VAL A 255 22.35 -12.18 -3.54
C VAL A 255 22.26 -13.65 -3.15
N ARG A 256 21.05 -14.19 -3.09
CA ARG A 256 20.73 -15.59 -2.76
C ARG A 256 20.07 -16.28 -3.94
N SER A 257 19.87 -17.60 -3.84
CA SER A 257 19.23 -18.42 -4.86
C SER A 257 18.14 -19.28 -4.24
N THR A 258 16.95 -19.30 -4.84
CA THR A 258 15.87 -20.21 -4.40
C THR A 258 16.16 -21.68 -4.73
N LYS A 259 17.08 -21.96 -5.66
CA LYS A 259 17.50 -23.32 -6.04
C LYS A 259 18.74 -23.83 -5.29
N ASP A 260 19.54 -22.92 -4.76
CA ASP A 260 20.77 -23.24 -4.03
C ASP A 260 20.83 -22.40 -2.75
N PRO A 261 20.36 -22.95 -1.61
CA PRO A 261 20.36 -22.24 -0.33
C PRO A 261 21.75 -21.86 0.17
N SER A 262 22.81 -22.49 -0.35
CA SER A 262 24.20 -22.19 0.03
C SER A 262 24.84 -21.07 -0.77
N PHE A 263 24.18 -20.62 -1.86
CA PHE A 263 24.68 -19.56 -2.70
C PHE A 263 24.55 -18.19 -2.02
N HIS A 264 25.70 -17.51 -1.89
CA HIS A 264 25.79 -16.12 -1.45
C HIS A 264 26.68 -15.31 -2.41
N GLY A 265 26.07 -14.40 -3.16
CA GLY A 265 26.76 -13.48 -4.07
C GLY A 265 26.81 -12.05 -3.54
N SER A 266 27.77 -11.26 -4.01
CA SER A 266 27.88 -9.85 -3.67
C SER A 266 26.83 -9.01 -4.40
N LEU A 267 26.30 -7.98 -3.72
CA LEU A 267 25.50 -6.94 -4.37
C LEU A 267 26.39 -6.08 -5.28
N PRO A 268 25.83 -5.52 -6.37
CA PRO A 268 26.56 -4.52 -7.15
C PRO A 268 26.79 -3.28 -6.28
N THR A 269 27.98 -2.69 -6.38
CA THR A 269 28.27 -1.42 -5.73
C THR A 269 27.34 -0.34 -6.31
N TYR A 270 26.33 0.05 -5.53
CA TYR A 270 25.43 1.13 -5.90
C TYR A 270 25.92 2.42 -5.25
N THR A 271 26.56 3.28 -6.04
CA THR A 271 26.85 4.66 -5.60
C THR A 271 25.66 5.52 -6.00
N PRO A 272 24.89 6.09 -5.05
CA PRO A 272 23.86 7.06 -5.38
C PRO A 272 24.53 8.20 -6.13
N LYS A 273 24.04 8.54 -7.33
CA LYS A 273 24.47 9.78 -7.97
C LYS A 273 23.92 10.91 -7.10
N SER A 274 24.80 11.60 -6.36
CA SER A 274 24.44 12.81 -5.63
C SER A 274 23.76 13.76 -6.62
N ARG A 275 22.49 14.05 -6.37
CA ARG A 275 21.78 15.14 -7.06
C ARG A 275 22.08 16.45 -6.37
#